data_AF-A0A6G6GMW2-F1
#
_entry.id   AF-A0A6G6GMW2-F1
#
_cell.length_a   1.000
_cell.length_b   1.000
_cell.length_c   1.000
_cell.angle_alpha   90.00
_cell.angle_beta   90.00
_cell.angle_gamma   90.00
#
_symmetry.space_group_name_H-M   'P 1'
#
loop_
_entity.id
_entity.type
_entity.pdbx_description
1 polymer ?
#
loop_
_entity_poly.entity_id
_entity_poly.type
_entity_poly.pdbx_seq_one_letter_code
_entity_poly.pdbx_strand_id
1 'polypeptide(L)'
;MKKLVLILSFLLLLINTAGLAQESQNDILKNFESGKYTVYKVVDKKKFQKVNKPWPVTITNQGAGVSSVLVKRSGILDEEFKPDVPGYPAYFAFKTYRLTFLKDYAVYYEWNGKQEATTKYVLVKPGGSFSNKWEATNESVASYATATFKNQTNARANVKVAKAAQAEADRKANSLENKKVKEIRLELITTPKKVAHFSEAIDYGIVATLQDGTQLKTSNLGGKLPWDDFKLTHTGCSSTIERVKVDEDATKLTNDEIVLQVQSVYHPSLRSKKAIPTTNDVSIQVSRNGFYGADRAQATNKATFGASQPGGNGHTLTVKVKTVSHKKSGIKLNKIYIYDETERKVVAHYKLTPSTQLIINANGGNGQWGSDGTSGSFPNGDKGGAGGRGGDVTIIKDPSVTEFNITVNNNGGKGGSGGKRYNVNGTSGATGASGAKGTTTTQKKTVQLNF
;
A
#
# COMPACT_ATOMS: atom_id res chain seq x y z
N MET A 1 -15.09 -31.46 -67.97
CA MET A 1 -14.03 -31.80 -66.98
C MET A 1 -13.46 -30.59 -66.22
N LYS A 2 -13.17 -29.43 -66.84
CA LYS A 2 -12.56 -28.28 -66.13
C LYS A 2 -13.43 -27.62 -65.03
N LYS A 3 -14.77 -27.66 -65.11
CA LYS A 3 -15.66 -27.11 -64.07
C LYS A 3 -15.80 -28.01 -62.82
N LEU A 4 -15.62 -29.32 -62.96
CA LEU A 4 -15.72 -30.26 -61.83
C LEU A 4 -14.45 -30.20 -60.94
N VAL A 5 -13.29 -29.99 -61.55
CA VAL A 5 -12.01 -29.81 -60.85
C VAL A 5 -11.97 -28.48 -60.07
N LEU A 6 -12.60 -27.42 -60.58
CA LEU A 6 -12.64 -26.12 -59.89
C LEU A 6 -13.54 -26.16 -58.64
N ILE A 7 -14.67 -26.87 -58.68
CA ILE A 7 -15.60 -27.01 -57.55
C ILE A 7 -15.02 -27.94 -56.48
N LEU A 8 -14.31 -29.01 -56.88
CA LEU A 8 -13.66 -29.92 -55.94
C LEU A 8 -12.47 -29.27 -55.23
N SER A 9 -11.70 -28.40 -55.92
CA SER A 9 -10.64 -27.62 -55.30
C SER A 9 -11.16 -26.52 -54.36
N PHE A 10 -12.33 -25.93 -54.64
CA PHE A 10 -12.96 -24.94 -53.74
C PHE A 10 -13.59 -25.59 -52.50
N LEU A 11 -14.12 -26.81 -52.61
CA LEU A 11 -14.57 -27.59 -51.45
C LEU A 11 -13.39 -28.12 -50.60
N LEU A 12 -12.26 -28.53 -51.19
CA LEU A 12 -11.08 -28.95 -50.43
C LEU A 12 -10.37 -27.79 -49.69
N LEU A 13 -10.51 -26.55 -50.20
CA LEU A 13 -9.99 -25.35 -49.54
C LEU A 13 -10.89 -24.83 -48.39
N LEU A 14 -12.17 -25.24 -48.35
CA LEU A 14 -13.08 -24.96 -47.23
C LEU A 14 -12.99 -26.00 -46.10
N ILE A 15 -12.33 -27.15 -46.32
CA ILE A 15 -12.18 -28.22 -45.32
C ILE A 15 -10.86 -28.07 -44.53
N ASN A 16 -9.90 -27.25 -44.98
CA ASN A 16 -8.59 -27.08 -44.32
C ASN A 16 -8.43 -25.79 -43.48
N THR A 17 -9.52 -25.09 -43.15
CA THR A 17 -9.52 -24.01 -42.14
C THR A 17 -10.37 -24.35 -40.92
N ALA A 18 -10.55 -25.64 -40.61
CA ALA A 18 -10.77 -26.07 -39.24
C ALA A 18 -9.47 -25.86 -38.44
N GLY A 19 -9.06 -24.61 -38.27
CA GLY A 19 -8.10 -24.25 -37.23
C GLY A 19 -8.68 -24.78 -35.94
N LEU A 20 -7.96 -25.71 -35.29
CA LEU A 20 -8.34 -26.39 -34.05
C LEU A 20 -9.00 -25.39 -33.10
N ALA A 21 -10.34 -25.36 -33.10
CA ALA A 21 -11.08 -24.46 -32.24
C ALA A 21 -10.80 -24.92 -30.82
N GLN A 22 -10.08 -24.12 -30.06
CA GLN A 22 -9.72 -24.45 -28.68
C GLN A 22 -11.01 -24.72 -27.89
N GLU A 23 -11.18 -25.97 -27.44
CA GLU A 23 -12.39 -26.41 -26.75
C GLU A 23 -12.62 -25.61 -25.46
N SER A 24 -13.88 -25.28 -25.18
CA SER A 24 -14.26 -24.62 -23.93
C SER A 24 -14.03 -25.55 -22.74
N GLN A 25 -13.87 -24.99 -21.55
CA GLN A 25 -13.76 -25.82 -20.35
C GLN A 25 -15.01 -26.69 -20.13
N ASN A 26 -16.19 -26.25 -20.55
CA ASN A 26 -17.41 -27.06 -20.48
C ASN A 26 -17.33 -28.31 -21.36
N ASP A 27 -16.72 -28.20 -22.55
CA ASP A 27 -16.54 -29.34 -23.44
C ASP A 27 -15.47 -30.29 -22.93
N ILE A 28 -14.35 -29.74 -22.44
CA ILE A 28 -13.27 -30.53 -21.84
C ILE A 28 -13.79 -31.30 -20.61
N LEU A 29 -14.59 -30.66 -19.76
CA LEU A 29 -15.15 -31.25 -18.54
C LEU A 29 -16.13 -32.38 -18.78
N LYS A 30 -16.70 -32.56 -19.99
CA LYS A 30 -17.50 -33.75 -20.33
C LYS A 30 -16.70 -35.04 -20.17
N ASN A 31 -15.38 -34.95 -20.31
CA ASN A 31 -14.48 -36.07 -20.12
C ASN A 31 -14.05 -36.25 -18.65
N PHE A 32 -14.54 -35.46 -17.70
CA PHE A 32 -14.17 -35.53 -16.29
C PHE A 32 -15.38 -35.84 -15.41
N GLU A 33 -15.15 -36.57 -14.33
CA GLU A 33 -16.18 -36.96 -13.38
C GLU A 33 -15.81 -36.50 -11.97
N SER A 34 -16.81 -36.35 -11.11
CA SER A 34 -16.59 -36.11 -9.68
C SER A 34 -15.88 -37.31 -9.06
N GLY A 35 -14.93 -37.09 -8.16
CA GLY A 35 -14.16 -38.19 -7.58
C GLY A 35 -12.98 -37.77 -6.72
N LYS A 36 -12.15 -38.74 -6.35
CA LYS A 36 -10.92 -38.52 -5.55
C LYS A 36 -9.71 -38.43 -6.47
N TYR A 37 -9.26 -37.20 -6.73
CA TYR A 37 -8.16 -36.93 -7.65
C TYR A 37 -6.80 -37.09 -6.97
N THR A 38 -5.86 -37.73 -7.67
CA THR A 38 -4.46 -37.77 -7.25
C THR A 38 -3.85 -36.39 -7.41
N VAL A 39 -3.15 -35.91 -6.38
CA VAL A 39 -2.61 -34.53 -6.38
C VAL A 39 -1.10 -34.52 -6.45
N TYR A 40 -0.56 -33.66 -7.27
CA TYR A 40 0.85 -33.35 -7.36
C TYR A 40 1.06 -31.90 -6.95
N LYS A 41 1.79 -31.68 -5.85
CA LYS A 41 2.09 -30.35 -5.32
C LYS A 41 3.44 -29.86 -5.85
N VAL A 42 3.53 -28.56 -6.13
CA VAL A 42 4.83 -27.93 -6.40
C VAL A 42 5.64 -27.80 -5.11
N VAL A 43 6.85 -28.36 -5.11
CA VAL A 43 7.85 -28.27 -4.05
C VAL A 43 9.08 -27.50 -4.55
N ASP A 44 10.06 -27.31 -3.66
CA ASP A 44 11.27 -26.53 -3.94
C ASP A 44 11.90 -26.89 -5.28
N LYS A 45 12.40 -25.86 -5.98
CA LYS A 45 12.96 -25.93 -7.34
C LYS A 45 11.95 -26.32 -8.43
N LYS A 46 10.67 -25.91 -8.29
CA LYS A 46 9.64 -26.05 -9.35
C LYS A 46 9.45 -27.51 -9.80
N LYS A 47 9.43 -28.43 -8.83
CA LYS A 47 9.19 -29.86 -9.09
C LYS A 47 7.84 -30.28 -8.55
N PHE A 48 7.20 -31.24 -9.21
CA PHE A 48 5.96 -31.83 -8.73
C PHE A 48 6.25 -33.05 -7.85
N GLN A 49 5.65 -33.07 -6.66
CA GLN A 49 5.67 -34.21 -5.75
C GLN A 49 4.24 -34.73 -5.55
N LYS A 50 4.06 -36.05 -5.72
CA LYS A 50 2.79 -36.72 -5.45
C LYS A 50 2.43 -36.59 -3.96
N VAL A 51 1.20 -36.16 -3.69
CA VAL A 51 0.63 -36.07 -2.35
C VAL A 51 -0.03 -37.41 -2.01
N ASN A 52 0.18 -37.89 -0.79
CA ASN A 52 -0.31 -39.21 -0.35
C ASN A 52 -1.85 -39.29 -0.31
N LYS A 53 -2.52 -38.20 0.05
CA LYS A 53 -3.98 -38.14 0.17
C LYS A 53 -4.59 -37.51 -1.09
N PRO A 54 -5.49 -38.22 -1.81
CA PRO A 54 -6.20 -37.63 -2.94
C PRO A 54 -7.21 -36.58 -2.47
N TRP A 55 -7.53 -35.63 -3.35
CA TRP A 55 -8.50 -34.56 -3.04
C TRP A 55 -9.85 -34.86 -3.70
N PRO A 56 -10.96 -34.80 -2.94
CA PRO A 56 -12.30 -34.84 -3.52
C PRO A 56 -12.52 -33.62 -4.43
N VAL A 57 -13.01 -33.88 -5.65
CA VAL A 57 -13.46 -32.87 -6.61
C VAL A 57 -14.90 -33.18 -6.96
N THR A 58 -15.78 -32.20 -6.82
CA THR A 58 -17.19 -32.29 -7.22
C THR A 58 -17.43 -31.31 -8.36
N ILE A 59 -17.92 -31.81 -9.48
CA ILE A 59 -18.29 -31.02 -10.66
C ILE A 59 -19.82 -30.89 -10.66
N THR A 60 -20.32 -29.66 -10.55
CA THR A 60 -21.75 -29.36 -10.51
C THR A 60 -22.19 -28.82 -11.87
N ASN A 61 -23.20 -29.45 -12.47
CA ASN A 61 -23.78 -29.04 -13.74
C ASN A 61 -25.06 -28.23 -13.53
N GLN A 62 -25.30 -27.25 -14.40
CA GLN A 62 -26.57 -26.53 -14.50
C GLN A 62 -26.93 -26.36 -15.97
N GLY A 63 -27.99 -27.05 -16.42
CA GLY A 63 -28.31 -27.15 -17.84
C GLY A 63 -27.21 -27.87 -18.62
N ALA A 64 -26.80 -27.30 -19.76
CA ALA A 64 -25.79 -27.89 -20.64
C ALA A 64 -24.32 -27.59 -20.26
N GLY A 65 -24.07 -26.91 -19.13
CA GLY A 65 -22.72 -26.49 -18.73
C GLY A 65 -22.43 -26.68 -17.25
N VAL A 66 -21.16 -26.47 -16.88
CA VAL A 66 -20.67 -26.60 -15.50
C VAL A 66 -20.86 -25.27 -14.75
N SER A 67 -21.60 -25.30 -13.65
CA SER A 67 -21.89 -24.13 -12.81
C SER A 67 -20.85 -23.88 -11.73
N SER A 68 -20.24 -24.95 -11.19
CA SER A 68 -19.12 -24.85 -10.27
C SER A 68 -18.30 -26.14 -10.20
N VAL A 69 -17.06 -26.00 -9.76
CA VAL A 69 -16.18 -27.11 -9.39
C VAL A 69 -15.72 -26.90 -7.95
N LEU A 70 -16.15 -27.77 -7.05
CA LEU A 70 -15.72 -27.77 -5.66
C LEU A 70 -14.49 -28.65 -5.50
N VAL A 71 -13.37 -28.06 -5.07
CA VAL A 71 -12.15 -28.79 -4.71
C VAL A 71 -12.03 -28.81 -3.19
N LYS A 72 -12.02 -30.00 -2.59
CA LYS A 72 -11.77 -30.18 -1.16
C LYS A 72 -10.29 -30.34 -0.89
N ARG A 73 -9.56 -29.23 -0.80
CA ARG A 73 -8.11 -29.24 -0.64
C ARG A 73 -7.70 -29.93 0.66
N SER A 74 -6.83 -30.93 0.54
CA SER A 74 -6.43 -31.86 1.62
C SER A 74 -7.61 -32.62 2.27
N GLY A 75 -8.80 -32.57 1.66
CA GLY A 75 -10.05 -33.09 2.20
C GLY A 75 -10.65 -32.27 3.35
N ILE A 76 -10.22 -31.02 3.56
CA ILE A 76 -10.66 -30.18 4.70
C ILE A 76 -11.15 -28.80 4.23
N LEU A 77 -10.47 -28.18 3.28
CA LEU A 77 -10.80 -26.83 2.83
C LEU A 77 -11.70 -26.89 1.59
N ASP A 78 -12.91 -26.35 1.72
CA ASP A 78 -13.86 -26.26 0.62
C ASP A 78 -13.57 -25.01 -0.23
N GLU A 79 -13.12 -25.24 -1.47
CA GLU A 79 -12.78 -24.19 -2.42
C GLU A 79 -13.69 -24.32 -3.65
N GLU A 80 -14.75 -23.50 -3.69
CA GLU A 80 -15.71 -23.50 -4.79
C GLU A 80 -15.24 -22.60 -5.95
N PHE A 81 -14.86 -23.21 -7.06
CA PHE A 81 -14.44 -22.50 -8.27
C PHE A 81 -15.63 -22.28 -9.20
N LYS A 82 -15.84 -21.03 -9.64
CA LYS A 82 -16.94 -20.63 -10.54
C LYS A 82 -16.44 -20.26 -11.92
N PRO A 83 -17.19 -20.53 -13.00
CA PRO A 83 -16.77 -20.25 -14.36
C PRO A 83 -16.51 -18.75 -14.52
N ASP A 84 -15.43 -18.41 -15.23
CA ASP A 84 -15.05 -17.03 -15.47
C ASP A 84 -15.98 -16.31 -16.46
N VAL A 85 -16.46 -17.06 -17.45
CA VAL A 85 -17.52 -16.69 -18.38
C VAL A 85 -18.54 -17.82 -18.38
N PRO A 86 -19.78 -17.61 -17.90
CA PRO A 86 -20.84 -18.62 -17.95
C PRO A 86 -21.07 -19.12 -19.38
N GLY A 87 -21.29 -20.44 -19.54
CA GLY A 87 -21.55 -21.08 -20.83
C GLY A 87 -20.31 -21.41 -21.67
N TYR A 88 -19.26 -20.59 -21.62
CA TYR A 88 -18.01 -20.83 -22.35
C TYR A 88 -16.79 -20.45 -21.49
N PRO A 89 -16.46 -21.21 -20.43
CA PRO A 89 -15.38 -20.85 -19.52
C PRO A 89 -13.99 -21.13 -20.12
N ALA A 90 -13.02 -20.27 -19.81
CA ALA A 90 -11.59 -20.56 -20.03
C ALA A 90 -10.94 -21.14 -18.76
N TYR A 91 -11.51 -20.87 -17.59
CA TYR A 91 -11.11 -21.45 -16.33
C TYR A 91 -12.24 -21.28 -15.32
N PHE A 92 -12.10 -21.94 -14.16
CA PHE A 92 -12.91 -21.67 -12.99
C PHE A 92 -12.08 -20.89 -11.97
N ALA A 93 -12.70 -19.94 -11.26
CA ALA A 93 -12.00 -19.00 -10.38
C ALA A 93 -12.50 -19.11 -8.93
N PHE A 94 -11.54 -19.06 -8.00
CA PHE A 94 -11.76 -18.93 -6.57
C PHE A 94 -10.73 -17.97 -5.99
N LYS A 95 -11.16 -16.78 -5.52
CA LYS A 95 -10.24 -15.71 -5.07
C LYS A 95 -9.15 -15.42 -6.12
N THR A 96 -7.88 -15.53 -5.76
CA THR A 96 -6.72 -15.38 -6.66
C THR A 96 -6.36 -16.64 -7.45
N TYR A 97 -6.99 -17.78 -7.14
CA TYR A 97 -6.71 -19.06 -7.75
C TYR A 97 -7.61 -19.36 -8.94
N ARG A 98 -7.08 -20.17 -9.84
CA ARG A 98 -7.69 -20.61 -11.08
C ARG A 98 -7.56 -22.11 -11.19
N LEU A 99 -8.57 -22.73 -11.79
CA LEU A 99 -8.63 -24.14 -12.08
C LEU A 99 -8.94 -24.33 -13.56
N THR A 100 -8.04 -24.98 -14.28
CA THR A 100 -8.17 -25.26 -15.71
C THR A 100 -7.94 -26.74 -15.97
N PHE A 101 -8.88 -27.37 -16.64
CA PHE A 101 -8.81 -28.76 -17.08
C PHE A 101 -8.11 -28.81 -18.46
N LEU A 102 -7.12 -29.67 -18.58
CA LEU A 102 -6.33 -29.90 -19.78
C LEU A 102 -6.20 -31.41 -20.00
N LYS A 103 -6.68 -31.91 -21.15
CA LYS A 103 -6.60 -33.33 -21.54
C LYS A 103 -7.13 -34.26 -20.44
N ASP A 104 -6.26 -34.76 -19.57
CA ASP A 104 -6.48 -35.78 -18.55
C ASP A 104 -6.20 -35.30 -17.11
N TYR A 105 -5.82 -34.03 -16.92
CA TYR A 105 -5.56 -33.43 -15.61
C TYR A 105 -6.17 -32.03 -15.47
N ALA A 106 -6.27 -31.55 -14.23
CA ALA A 106 -6.62 -30.18 -13.90
C ALA A 106 -5.45 -29.47 -13.24
N VAL A 107 -5.25 -28.19 -13.58
CA VAL A 107 -4.18 -27.36 -13.03
C VAL A 107 -4.78 -26.33 -12.11
N TYR A 108 -4.31 -26.31 -10.88
CA TYR A 108 -4.60 -25.30 -9.87
C TYR A 108 -3.44 -24.30 -9.84
N TYR A 109 -3.70 -23.03 -10.14
CA TYR A 109 -2.66 -22.02 -10.31
C TYR A 109 -3.08 -20.62 -9.85
N GLU A 110 -2.10 -19.75 -9.63
CA GLU A 110 -2.29 -18.30 -9.52
C GLU A 110 -2.11 -17.67 -10.90
N TRP A 111 -2.93 -16.68 -11.22
CA TRP A 111 -2.85 -15.92 -12.48
C TRP A 111 -2.63 -14.44 -12.19
N ASN A 112 -1.52 -13.88 -12.65
CA ASN A 112 -1.13 -12.50 -12.35
C ASN A 112 -1.80 -11.45 -13.27
N GLY A 113 -2.66 -11.88 -14.20
CA GLY A 113 -3.31 -10.99 -15.18
C GLY A 113 -2.40 -10.54 -16.32
N LYS A 114 -1.10 -10.86 -16.29
CA LYS A 114 -0.10 -10.57 -17.32
C LYS A 114 0.31 -11.83 -18.10
N GLN A 115 -0.65 -12.73 -18.34
CA GLN A 115 -0.48 -13.98 -19.12
C GLN A 115 0.41 -15.07 -18.49
N GLU A 116 0.84 -14.92 -17.24
CA GLU A 116 1.66 -15.93 -16.59
C GLU A 116 0.84 -16.74 -15.57
N ALA A 117 0.85 -18.06 -15.73
CA ALA A 117 0.34 -19.01 -14.75
C ALA A 117 1.46 -19.43 -13.80
N THR A 118 1.18 -19.44 -12.50
CA THR A 118 2.04 -20.04 -11.48
C THR A 118 1.33 -21.25 -10.88
N THR A 119 1.60 -22.44 -11.42
CA THR A 119 1.01 -23.70 -10.93
C THR A 119 1.40 -23.97 -9.49
N LYS A 120 0.40 -24.37 -8.68
CA LYS A 120 0.58 -24.83 -7.29
C LYS A 120 0.31 -26.33 -7.15
N TYR A 121 -0.73 -26.81 -7.84
CA TYR A 121 -1.11 -28.22 -7.81
C TYR A 121 -1.58 -28.70 -9.19
N VAL A 122 -1.39 -29.98 -9.44
CA VAL A 122 -2.00 -30.70 -10.55
C VAL A 122 -2.85 -31.82 -9.99
N LEU A 123 -4.10 -31.91 -10.45
CA LEU A 123 -5.08 -32.90 -10.04
C LEU A 123 -5.30 -33.85 -11.20
N VAL A 124 -5.05 -35.14 -10.99
CA VAL A 124 -5.19 -36.19 -12.01
C VAL A 124 -6.31 -37.13 -11.59
N LYS A 125 -7.04 -37.67 -12.56
CA LYS A 125 -8.08 -38.67 -12.32
C LYS A 125 -7.58 -39.86 -11.47
N PRO A 126 -8.48 -40.56 -10.77
CA PRO A 126 -8.13 -41.79 -10.04
C PRO A 126 -7.34 -42.76 -10.94
N GLY A 127 -6.24 -43.31 -10.42
CA GLY A 127 -5.38 -44.25 -11.16
C GLY A 127 -4.40 -43.61 -12.17
N GLY A 128 -4.52 -42.31 -12.46
CA GLY A 128 -3.61 -41.60 -13.36
C GLY A 128 -2.27 -41.21 -12.73
N SER A 129 -1.29 -40.89 -13.59
CA SER A 129 0.03 -40.38 -13.19
C SER A 129 0.34 -39.06 -13.87
N PHE A 130 1.27 -38.27 -13.31
CA PHE A 130 1.69 -37.01 -13.90
C PHE A 130 3.22 -36.88 -13.86
N SER A 131 3.82 -36.62 -15.02
CA SER A 131 5.26 -36.57 -15.20
C SER A 131 5.76 -35.30 -15.91
N ASN A 132 4.87 -34.35 -16.21
CA ASN A 132 5.28 -33.13 -16.91
C ASN A 132 6.13 -32.22 -16.00
N LYS A 133 7.01 -31.45 -16.63
CA LYS A 133 7.79 -30.39 -15.96
C LYS A 133 6.88 -29.22 -15.60
N TRP A 134 7.24 -28.48 -14.55
CA TRP A 134 6.49 -27.33 -14.07
C TRP A 134 6.39 -26.22 -15.12
N GLU A 135 7.49 -25.93 -15.82
CA GLU A 135 7.54 -24.93 -16.88
C GLU A 135 6.56 -25.27 -18.01
N ALA A 136 6.63 -26.50 -18.53
CA ALA A 136 5.74 -26.97 -19.58
C ALA A 136 4.25 -26.96 -19.16
N THR A 137 3.96 -27.20 -17.88
CA THR A 137 2.60 -27.15 -17.33
C THR A 137 2.08 -25.71 -17.31
N ASN A 138 2.90 -24.76 -16.85
CA ASN A 138 2.53 -23.34 -16.85
C ASN A 138 2.32 -22.81 -18.28
N GLU A 139 3.22 -23.16 -19.20
CA GLU A 139 3.12 -22.78 -20.62
C GLU A 139 1.85 -23.34 -21.26
N SER A 140 1.50 -24.59 -20.97
CA SER A 140 0.27 -25.23 -21.46
C SER A 140 -0.98 -24.50 -20.98
N VAL A 141 -1.05 -24.16 -19.68
CA VAL A 141 -2.17 -23.40 -19.12
C VAL A 141 -2.24 -21.98 -19.68
N ALA A 142 -1.10 -21.30 -19.79
CA ALA A 142 -1.04 -19.94 -20.31
C ALA A 142 -1.45 -19.87 -21.79
N SER A 143 -0.98 -20.83 -22.59
CA SER A 143 -1.34 -20.97 -24.00
C SER A 143 -2.81 -21.29 -24.19
N TYR A 144 -3.34 -22.25 -23.42
CA TYR A 144 -4.77 -22.55 -23.42
C TYR A 144 -5.60 -21.31 -23.07
N ALA A 145 -5.32 -20.67 -21.93
CA ALA A 145 -6.06 -19.50 -21.49
C ALA A 145 -6.02 -18.38 -22.54
N THR A 146 -4.85 -18.10 -23.12
CA THR A 146 -4.67 -17.07 -24.15
C THR A 146 -5.43 -17.39 -25.44
N ALA A 147 -5.39 -18.64 -25.91
CA ALA A 147 -6.15 -19.08 -27.08
C ALA A 147 -7.66 -18.98 -26.83
N THR A 148 -8.13 -19.45 -25.69
CA THR A 148 -9.55 -19.38 -25.32
C THR A 148 -10.01 -17.93 -25.15
N PHE A 149 -9.18 -17.03 -24.61
CA PHE A 149 -9.51 -15.60 -24.52
C PHE A 149 -9.71 -14.94 -25.88
N LYS A 150 -8.88 -15.27 -26.88
CA LYS A 150 -9.04 -14.76 -28.26
C LYS A 150 -10.37 -15.18 -28.89
N ASN A 151 -10.87 -16.36 -28.52
CA ASN A 151 -12.15 -16.88 -29.01
C ASN A 151 -13.35 -16.38 -28.19
N GLN A 152 -13.11 -15.75 -27.04
CA GLN A 152 -14.12 -15.27 -26.09
C GLN A 152 -14.37 -13.77 -26.14
N THR A 153 -13.78 -13.03 -27.09
CA THR A 153 -13.77 -11.55 -27.08
C THR A 153 -15.17 -10.97 -26.88
N ASN A 154 -16.17 -11.48 -27.60
CA ASN A 154 -17.57 -11.04 -27.50
C ASN A 154 -18.23 -11.50 -26.19
N ALA A 155 -18.02 -12.75 -25.76
CA ALA A 155 -18.59 -13.27 -24.52
C ALA A 155 -18.02 -12.57 -23.27
N ARG A 156 -16.71 -12.27 -23.25
CA ARG A 156 -16.05 -11.48 -22.20
C ARG A 156 -16.50 -10.03 -22.21
N ALA A 157 -16.69 -9.43 -23.39
CA ALA A 157 -17.28 -8.11 -23.50
C ALA A 157 -18.70 -8.10 -22.91
N ASN A 158 -19.53 -9.08 -23.26
CA ASN A 158 -20.88 -9.23 -22.72
C ASN A 158 -20.89 -9.47 -21.19
N VAL A 159 -20.00 -10.31 -20.65
CA VAL A 159 -19.87 -10.49 -19.20
C VAL A 159 -19.39 -9.23 -18.51
N LYS A 160 -18.47 -8.47 -19.12
CA LYS A 160 -18.04 -7.16 -18.59
C LYS A 160 -19.21 -6.18 -18.56
N VAL A 161 -20.01 -6.11 -19.63
CA VAL A 161 -21.22 -5.29 -19.71
C VAL A 161 -22.25 -5.74 -18.67
N ALA A 162 -22.51 -7.04 -18.55
CA ALA A 162 -23.46 -7.60 -17.58
C ALA A 162 -23.02 -7.35 -16.13
N LYS A 163 -21.72 -7.51 -15.82
CA LYS A 163 -21.16 -7.18 -14.50
C LYS A 163 -21.25 -5.68 -14.20
N ALA A 164 -21.00 -4.83 -15.18
CA ALA A 164 -21.18 -3.38 -15.03
C ALA A 164 -22.66 -3.02 -14.82
N ALA A 165 -23.57 -3.64 -15.57
CA ALA A 165 -25.01 -3.46 -15.42
C ALA A 165 -25.50 -3.93 -14.05
N GLN A 166 -25.02 -5.08 -13.56
CA GLN A 166 -25.32 -5.57 -12.21
C GLN A 166 -24.75 -4.65 -11.14
N ALA A 167 -23.51 -4.18 -11.30
CA ALA A 167 -22.91 -3.23 -10.36
C ALA A 167 -23.69 -1.91 -10.32
N GLU A 168 -24.17 -1.42 -11.46
CA GLU A 168 -25.01 -0.22 -11.54
C GLU A 168 -26.42 -0.46 -10.97
N ALA A 169 -27.00 -1.63 -11.19
CA ALA A 169 -28.27 -2.01 -10.57
C ALA A 169 -28.14 -2.11 -9.04
N ASP A 170 -27.07 -2.74 -8.55
CA ASP A 170 -26.72 -2.79 -7.13
C ASP A 170 -26.47 -1.39 -6.56
N ARG A 171 -25.77 -0.52 -7.29
CA ARG A 171 -25.54 0.88 -6.91
C ARG A 171 -26.87 1.61 -6.76
N LYS A 172 -27.74 1.58 -7.77
CA LYS A 172 -29.07 2.21 -7.72
C LYS A 172 -29.94 1.65 -6.60
N ALA A 173 -29.92 0.33 -6.38
CA ALA A 173 -30.67 -0.31 -5.31
C ALA A 173 -30.22 0.14 -3.91
N ASN A 174 -28.95 0.52 -3.73
CA ASN A 174 -28.37 0.94 -2.46
C ASN A 174 -28.12 2.45 -2.36
N SER A 175 -28.36 3.20 -3.42
CA SER A 175 -28.22 4.66 -3.47
C SER A 175 -29.40 5.36 -2.77
N LEU A 176 -29.19 6.64 -2.42
CA LEU A 176 -30.20 7.59 -1.96
C LEU A 176 -30.98 8.24 -3.10
N GLU A 177 -30.52 8.07 -4.34
CA GLU A 177 -31.18 8.55 -5.55
C GLU A 177 -32.64 8.07 -5.61
N ASN A 178 -33.58 8.99 -5.78
CA ASN A 178 -35.03 8.74 -5.81
C ASN A 178 -35.62 8.08 -4.54
N LYS A 179 -34.88 8.01 -3.43
CA LYS A 179 -35.39 7.52 -2.14
C LYS A 179 -35.79 8.66 -1.22
N LYS A 180 -36.82 8.44 -0.40
CA LYS A 180 -37.18 9.37 0.67
C LYS A 180 -36.30 9.10 1.89
N VAL A 181 -35.33 9.98 2.12
CA VAL A 181 -34.38 9.87 3.23
C VAL A 181 -34.86 10.76 4.38
N LYS A 182 -34.82 10.21 5.61
CA LYS A 182 -35.19 10.94 6.83
C LYS A 182 -33.99 11.68 7.41
N GLU A 183 -32.85 11.01 7.52
CA GLU A 183 -31.62 11.57 8.07
C GLU A 183 -30.38 10.88 7.52
N ILE A 184 -29.24 11.58 7.60
CA ILE A 184 -27.92 11.00 7.39
C ILE A 184 -27.06 11.25 8.63
N ARG A 185 -26.26 10.27 9.02
CA ARG A 185 -25.40 10.32 10.20
C ARG A 185 -24.00 9.85 9.86
N LEU A 186 -23.01 10.63 10.31
CA LEU A 186 -21.62 10.21 10.31
C LEU A 186 -21.33 9.39 11.57
N GLU A 187 -20.77 8.19 11.37
CA GLU A 187 -20.49 7.25 12.45
C GLU A 187 -19.01 6.88 12.45
N LEU A 188 -18.37 6.97 13.61
CA LEU A 188 -16.98 6.54 13.77
C LEU A 188 -16.97 5.03 13.99
N ILE A 189 -16.15 4.33 13.22
CA ILE A 189 -16.02 2.87 13.33
C ILE A 189 -15.22 2.53 14.58
N THR A 190 -14.13 3.27 14.79
CA THR A 190 -13.33 3.21 16.01
C THR A 190 -13.02 4.63 16.47
N THR A 191 -13.20 4.88 17.76
CA THR A 191 -12.76 6.13 18.39
C THR A 191 -11.39 5.87 18.99
N PRO A 192 -10.30 6.43 18.45
CA PRO A 192 -8.99 6.23 19.01
C PRO A 192 -8.89 6.94 20.37
N LYS A 193 -8.08 6.36 21.27
CA LYS A 193 -7.81 6.97 22.58
C LYS A 193 -7.04 8.29 22.48
N LYS A 194 -6.25 8.43 21.41
CA LYS A 194 -5.45 9.61 21.12
C LYS A 194 -5.86 10.18 19.76
N VAL A 195 -6.14 11.47 19.75
CA VAL A 195 -6.46 12.25 18.55
C VAL A 195 -5.48 13.41 18.50
N ALA A 196 -4.32 13.20 17.89
CA ALA A 196 -3.24 14.19 17.86
C ALA A 196 -2.48 14.15 16.54
N HIS A 197 -1.57 15.10 16.33
CA HIS A 197 -0.61 15.04 15.23
C HIS A 197 0.09 13.69 15.21
N PHE A 198 0.19 13.05 14.04
CA PHE A 198 0.82 11.73 13.86
C PHE A 198 0.19 10.56 14.63
N SER A 199 -1.02 10.74 15.19
CA SER A 199 -1.77 9.66 15.82
C SER A 199 -2.37 8.68 14.80
N GLU A 200 -2.98 7.61 15.32
CA GLU A 200 -3.72 6.65 14.52
C GLU A 200 -4.84 7.32 13.71
N ALA A 201 -5.13 6.73 12.56
CA ALA A 201 -6.20 7.23 11.72
C ALA A 201 -7.58 6.90 12.30
N ILE A 202 -8.55 7.77 12.05
CA ILE A 202 -9.94 7.59 12.49
C ILE A 202 -10.74 7.09 11.29
N ASP A 203 -11.25 5.88 11.39
CA ASP A 203 -12.13 5.28 10.39
C ASP A 203 -13.58 5.70 10.66
N TYR A 204 -14.30 6.12 9.62
CA TYR A 204 -15.67 6.60 9.74
C TYR A 204 -16.51 6.18 8.53
N GLY A 205 -17.80 5.94 8.74
CA GLY A 205 -18.77 5.65 7.69
C GLY A 205 -20.01 6.54 7.78
N ILE A 206 -20.93 6.33 6.85
CA ILE A 206 -22.20 7.05 6.79
C ILE A 206 -23.35 6.06 6.90
N VAL A 207 -24.31 6.40 7.75
CA VAL A 207 -25.61 5.71 7.85
C VAL A 207 -26.69 6.66 7.36
N ALA A 208 -27.50 6.22 6.41
CA ALA A 208 -28.69 6.93 5.95
C ALA A 208 -29.93 6.17 6.40
N THR A 209 -30.81 6.84 7.15
CA THR A 209 -32.09 6.29 7.58
C THR A 209 -33.18 6.75 6.61
N LEU A 210 -33.86 5.82 5.96
CA LEU A 210 -35.00 6.10 5.09
C LEU A 210 -36.26 6.43 5.91
N GLN A 211 -37.30 6.98 5.28
CA GLN A 211 -38.55 7.31 5.96
C GLN A 211 -39.27 6.10 6.58
N ASP A 212 -39.07 4.91 6.02
CA ASP A 212 -39.62 3.64 6.53
C ASP A 212 -38.79 3.04 7.69
N GLY A 213 -37.69 3.69 8.09
CA GLY A 213 -36.76 3.23 9.13
C GLY A 213 -35.63 2.34 8.62
N THR A 214 -35.62 1.93 7.35
CA THR A 214 -34.54 1.15 6.76
C THR A 214 -33.22 1.93 6.81
N GLN A 215 -32.14 1.27 7.19
CA GLN A 215 -30.81 1.87 7.23
C GLN A 215 -29.92 1.36 6.09
N LEU A 216 -29.38 2.30 5.32
CA LEU A 216 -28.33 2.05 4.35
C LEU A 216 -27.00 2.49 4.96
N LYS A 217 -25.94 1.71 4.75
CA LYS A 217 -24.61 1.96 5.34
C LYS A 217 -23.52 1.88 4.30
N THR A 218 -22.45 2.67 4.44
CA THR A 218 -21.27 2.58 3.59
C THR A 218 -20.52 1.24 3.76
N SER A 219 -19.65 0.92 2.81
CA SER A 219 -18.86 -0.34 2.73
C SER A 219 -18.14 -0.68 4.04
N ASN A 220 -17.47 0.29 4.63
CA ASN A 220 -16.71 0.14 5.86
C ASN A 220 -17.55 -0.07 7.12
N LEU A 221 -18.86 0.17 7.04
CA LEU A 221 -19.86 -0.19 8.07
C LEU A 221 -20.61 -1.49 7.72
N GLY A 222 -20.13 -2.24 6.72
CA GLY A 222 -20.71 -3.51 6.27
C GLY A 222 -21.89 -3.38 5.31
N GLY A 223 -22.18 -2.18 4.79
CA GLY A 223 -23.26 -1.98 3.81
C GLY A 223 -22.77 -1.80 2.37
N LYS A 224 -23.67 -1.34 1.50
CA LYS A 224 -23.42 -1.12 0.06
C LYS A 224 -23.79 0.31 -0.40
N LEU A 225 -24.03 1.21 0.54
CA LEU A 225 -24.36 2.60 0.24
C LEU A 225 -23.17 3.25 -0.49
N PRO A 226 -23.34 3.77 -1.72
CA PRO A 226 -22.26 4.37 -2.47
C PRO A 226 -21.75 5.65 -1.80
N TRP A 227 -20.44 5.84 -1.77
CA TRP A 227 -19.85 7.07 -1.27
C TRP A 227 -20.11 8.28 -2.19
N ASP A 228 -20.31 8.04 -3.48
CA ASP A 228 -20.58 9.08 -4.49
C ASP A 228 -21.92 9.80 -4.26
N ASP A 229 -22.79 9.26 -3.40
CA ASP A 229 -24.03 9.91 -2.97
C ASP A 229 -23.79 11.07 -2.00
N PHE A 230 -22.53 11.34 -1.64
CA PHE A 230 -22.14 12.27 -0.61
C PHE A 230 -21.03 13.23 -1.04
N LYS A 231 -21.21 14.50 -0.66
CA LYS A 231 -20.14 15.49 -0.66
C LYS A 231 -19.50 15.54 0.73
N LEU A 232 -18.24 15.13 0.80
CA LEU A 232 -17.44 15.14 2.02
C LEU A 232 -16.69 16.48 2.17
N THR A 233 -16.59 16.99 3.39
CA THR A 233 -15.78 18.17 3.72
C THR A 233 -15.12 17.95 5.06
N HIS A 234 -13.82 18.23 5.12
CA HIS A 234 -12.98 17.95 6.27
C HIS A 234 -12.20 19.20 6.67
N THR A 235 -12.04 19.44 7.97
CA THR A 235 -11.22 20.53 8.52
C THR A 235 -10.32 19.99 9.63
N GLY A 236 -9.10 20.51 9.71
CA GLY A 236 -8.09 20.07 10.69
C GLY A 236 -7.52 18.68 10.46
N CYS A 237 -7.83 18.04 9.33
CA CYS A 237 -7.38 16.70 9.02
C CYS A 237 -7.06 16.51 7.54
N SER A 238 -6.13 15.59 7.27
CA SER A 238 -5.99 14.94 5.98
C SER A 238 -7.00 13.79 5.89
N SER A 239 -7.48 13.49 4.70
CA SER A 239 -8.56 12.51 4.53
C SER A 239 -8.41 11.66 3.28
N THR A 240 -8.86 10.42 3.41
CA THR A 240 -9.34 9.57 2.33
C THR A 240 -10.85 9.37 2.55
N ILE A 241 -11.53 8.70 1.62
CA ILE A 241 -13.00 8.59 1.66
C ILE A 241 -13.54 7.88 2.92
N GLU A 242 -12.76 6.97 3.52
CA GLU A 242 -13.18 6.15 4.68
C GLU A 242 -12.43 6.50 5.97
N ARG A 243 -11.43 7.39 5.90
CA ARG A 243 -10.45 7.58 6.97
C ARG A 243 -9.89 8.99 7.00
N VAL A 244 -9.74 9.53 8.20
CA VAL A 244 -9.07 10.82 8.44
C VAL A 244 -7.88 10.69 9.38
N LYS A 245 -6.92 11.61 9.27
CA LYS A 245 -5.82 11.80 10.21
C LYS A 245 -5.71 13.27 10.56
N VAL A 246 -5.49 13.59 11.84
CA VAL A 246 -5.20 14.96 12.29
C VAL A 246 -4.08 15.55 11.43
N ASP A 247 -4.26 16.77 10.93
CA ASP A 247 -3.26 17.42 10.09
C ASP A 247 -1.96 17.64 10.86
N GLU A 248 -0.83 17.58 10.17
CA GLU A 248 0.49 17.77 10.79
C GLU A 248 0.72 19.22 11.21
N ASP A 249 0.05 20.18 10.55
CA ASP A 249 0.14 21.59 10.86
C ASP A 249 -1.02 22.06 11.76
N ALA A 250 -0.68 22.46 12.99
CA ALA A 250 -1.66 22.96 13.96
C ALA A 250 -2.40 24.24 13.53
N THR A 251 -1.90 24.98 12.51
CA THR A 251 -2.63 26.14 11.93
C THR A 251 -4.00 25.74 11.37
N LYS A 252 -4.14 24.49 10.93
CA LYS A 252 -5.39 23.98 10.33
C LYS A 252 -6.36 23.44 11.38
N LEU A 253 -5.92 23.29 12.63
CA LEU A 253 -6.76 22.83 13.75
C LEU A 253 -7.49 24.01 14.39
N THR A 254 -8.59 24.40 13.77
CA THR A 254 -9.50 25.40 14.32
C THR A 254 -10.22 24.83 15.55
N ASN A 255 -10.28 25.59 16.64
CA ASN A 255 -10.92 25.17 17.89
C ASN A 255 -10.40 23.86 18.51
N ASP A 256 -9.18 23.44 18.18
CA ASP A 256 -8.55 22.22 18.71
C ASP A 256 -9.42 20.95 18.49
N GLU A 257 -10.05 20.87 17.32
CA GLU A 257 -10.84 19.71 16.90
C GLU A 257 -10.63 19.44 15.42
N ILE A 258 -10.84 18.19 15.02
CA ILE A 258 -11.08 17.86 13.62
C ILE A 258 -12.58 17.84 13.37
N VAL A 259 -12.99 18.26 12.17
CA VAL A 259 -14.40 18.35 11.81
C VAL A 259 -14.63 17.55 10.54
N LEU A 260 -15.53 16.57 10.64
CA LEU A 260 -16.02 15.78 9.52
C LEU A 260 -17.44 16.24 9.19
N GLN A 261 -17.67 16.59 7.93
CA GLN A 261 -18.98 16.98 7.45
C GLN A 261 -19.33 16.20 6.20
N VAL A 262 -20.56 15.72 6.16
CA VAL A 262 -21.16 15.06 5.01
C VAL A 262 -22.45 15.75 4.64
N GLN A 263 -22.68 15.89 3.34
CA GLN A 263 -23.93 16.36 2.75
C GLN A 263 -24.37 15.37 1.68
N SER A 264 -25.66 15.01 1.63
CA SER A 264 -26.18 14.19 0.54
C SER A 264 -26.21 14.98 -0.77
N VAL A 265 -25.77 14.36 -1.87
CA VAL A 265 -25.84 14.92 -3.23
C VAL A 265 -27.29 15.02 -3.69
N TYR A 266 -28.09 13.98 -3.44
CA TYR A 266 -29.49 13.90 -3.86
C TYR A 266 -30.47 14.63 -2.91
N HIS A 267 -30.08 14.81 -1.65
CA HIS A 267 -30.89 15.51 -0.63
C HIS A 267 -30.05 16.62 0.05
N PRO A 268 -29.77 17.76 -0.62
CA PRO A 268 -28.79 18.73 -0.14
C PRO A 268 -29.07 19.39 1.22
N SER A 269 -30.32 19.34 1.69
CA SER A 269 -30.70 19.77 3.03
C SER A 269 -30.23 18.82 4.13
N LEU A 270 -30.04 17.53 3.82
CA LEU A 270 -29.54 16.52 4.74
C LEU A 270 -28.02 16.64 4.87
N ARG A 271 -27.60 16.97 6.09
CA ARG A 271 -26.20 17.17 6.46
C ARG A 271 -25.94 16.52 7.81
N SER A 272 -24.74 15.96 7.96
CA SER A 272 -24.23 15.50 9.24
C SER A 272 -22.86 16.09 9.50
N LYS A 273 -22.61 16.48 10.75
CA LYS A 273 -21.34 17.05 11.18
C LYS A 273 -20.90 16.33 12.45
N LYS A 274 -19.64 15.89 12.48
CA LYS A 274 -19.00 15.30 13.65
C LYS A 274 -17.72 16.07 13.94
N ALA A 275 -17.66 16.67 15.11
CA ALA A 275 -16.44 17.29 15.61
C ALA A 275 -15.79 16.36 16.64
N ILE A 276 -14.47 16.21 16.55
CA ILE A 276 -13.67 15.32 17.39
C ILE A 276 -12.54 16.16 18.00
N PRO A 277 -12.58 16.47 19.31
CA PRO A 277 -11.53 17.22 19.98
C PRO A 277 -10.18 16.49 19.92
N THR A 278 -9.09 17.24 19.79
CA THR A 278 -7.75 16.67 19.83
C THR A 278 -7.30 16.42 21.28
N THR A 279 -6.55 15.35 21.51
CA THR A 279 -5.94 15.04 22.81
C THR A 279 -4.57 15.69 22.96
N ASN A 280 -3.86 15.90 21.84
CA ASN A 280 -2.54 16.54 21.78
C ASN A 280 -1.48 15.90 22.70
N ASP A 281 -1.57 14.59 22.91
CA ASP A 281 -0.80 13.81 23.88
C ASP A 281 0.08 12.71 23.22
N VAL A 282 0.51 12.97 21.99
CA VAL A 282 1.43 12.12 21.22
C VAL A 282 2.77 12.85 21.08
N SER A 283 3.84 12.16 21.44
CA SER A 283 5.19 12.72 21.34
C SER A 283 5.59 12.91 19.88
N ILE A 284 6.28 14.01 19.59
CA ILE A 284 6.66 14.38 18.23
C ILE A 284 8.17 14.44 18.11
N GLN A 285 8.70 13.91 17.02
CA GLN A 285 10.10 14.04 16.66
C GLN A 285 10.27 14.90 15.41
N VAL A 286 11.05 15.96 15.52
CA VAL A 286 11.45 16.82 14.39
C VAL A 286 12.91 16.56 14.08
N SER A 287 13.20 16.10 12.86
CA SER A 287 14.56 15.75 12.44
C SER A 287 15.06 16.68 11.34
N ARG A 288 16.10 17.44 11.66
CA ARG A 288 16.85 18.36 10.80
C ARG A 288 18.36 18.11 10.96
N ASN A 289 18.73 16.85 10.76
CA ASN A 289 20.11 16.40 10.83
C ASN A 289 20.88 16.80 9.56
N GLY A 290 22.20 16.85 9.67
CA GLY A 290 23.08 16.91 8.51
C GLY A 290 23.11 15.58 7.74
N PHE A 291 23.33 15.67 6.44
CA PHE A 291 23.44 14.51 5.56
C PHE A 291 24.72 13.70 5.82
N TYR A 292 24.69 12.39 5.56
CA TYR A 292 25.89 11.56 5.62
C TYR A 292 26.84 11.91 4.46
N GLY A 293 28.16 11.86 4.69
CA GLY A 293 29.16 12.20 3.68
C GLY A 293 28.95 11.46 2.35
N ALA A 294 28.57 10.18 2.39
CA ALA A 294 28.29 9.41 1.18
C ALA A 294 27.09 9.94 0.37
N ASP A 295 26.15 10.63 1.02
CA ASP A 295 24.95 11.19 0.41
C ASP A 295 25.14 12.65 -0.02
N ARG A 296 26.36 13.20 0.08
CA ARG A 296 26.65 14.61 -0.18
C ARG A 296 26.21 15.05 -1.57
N ALA A 297 26.40 14.22 -2.59
CA ALA A 297 25.95 14.54 -3.95
C ALA A 297 24.44 14.79 -4.01
N GLN A 298 23.65 13.90 -3.39
CA GLN A 298 22.19 14.00 -3.34
C GLN A 298 21.74 15.20 -2.50
N ALA A 299 22.38 15.41 -1.36
CA ALA A 299 22.00 16.47 -0.43
C ALA A 299 22.36 17.88 -0.93
N THR A 300 23.39 18.00 -1.77
CA THR A 300 23.88 19.31 -2.26
C THR A 300 23.58 19.59 -3.73
N ASN A 301 23.04 18.60 -4.47
CA ASN A 301 22.88 18.64 -5.93
C ASN A 301 24.18 19.02 -6.67
N LYS A 302 25.33 18.63 -6.11
CA LYS A 302 26.65 18.84 -6.71
C LYS A 302 27.28 17.50 -7.01
N ALA A 303 27.92 17.38 -8.17
CA ALA A 303 28.76 16.22 -8.46
C ALA A 303 29.88 16.15 -7.43
N THR A 304 29.97 15.03 -6.71
CA THR A 304 31.10 14.73 -5.81
C THR A 304 31.85 13.55 -6.39
N PHE A 305 33.16 13.70 -6.57
CA PHE A 305 34.04 12.63 -7.04
C PHE A 305 34.92 12.16 -5.88
N GLY A 306 35.08 10.84 -5.76
CA GLY A 306 35.93 10.20 -4.75
C GLY A 306 35.22 9.91 -3.41
N ALA A 307 35.86 9.05 -2.62
CA ALA A 307 35.44 8.75 -1.25
C ALA A 307 35.75 9.93 -0.30
N SER A 308 35.68 9.72 1.02
CA SER A 308 36.15 10.71 2.01
C SER A 308 35.35 12.01 2.09
N GLN A 309 34.11 12.03 1.60
CA GLN A 309 33.26 13.21 1.64
C GLN A 309 32.88 13.58 3.10
N PRO A 310 32.91 14.88 3.45
CA PRO A 310 32.50 15.32 4.78
C PRO A 310 30.97 15.31 4.94
N GLY A 311 30.52 14.95 6.14
CA GLY A 311 29.12 15.01 6.52
C GLY A 311 28.59 16.45 6.61
N GLY A 312 27.28 16.62 6.39
CA GLY A 312 26.60 17.89 6.52
C GLY A 312 26.46 18.34 7.96
N ASN A 313 26.36 19.65 8.20
CA ASN A 313 26.05 20.17 9.53
C ASN A 313 24.56 19.92 9.86
N GLY A 314 24.27 19.68 11.13
CA GLY A 314 22.90 19.75 11.65
C GLY A 314 22.37 21.18 11.54
N HIS A 315 21.06 21.31 11.38
CA HIS A 315 20.44 22.60 11.15
C HIS A 315 20.29 23.38 12.46
N THR A 316 20.44 24.70 12.37
CA THR A 316 20.19 25.60 13.50
C THR A 316 18.71 25.91 13.58
N LEU A 317 18.10 25.66 14.75
CA LEU A 317 16.66 25.75 14.94
C LEU A 317 16.28 26.74 16.05
N THR A 318 15.20 27.47 15.83
CA THR A 318 14.53 28.28 16.86
C THR A 318 13.18 27.66 17.20
N VAL A 319 13.00 27.28 18.46
CA VAL A 319 11.75 26.74 19.01
C VAL A 319 11.12 27.77 19.92
N LYS A 320 9.96 28.33 19.53
CA LYS A 320 9.19 29.27 20.34
C LYS A 320 7.99 28.56 20.94
N VAL A 321 7.74 28.73 22.24
CA VAL A 321 6.65 28.06 22.94
C VAL A 321 5.86 29.02 23.83
N LYS A 322 4.53 28.86 23.83
CA LYS A 322 3.59 29.61 24.67
C LYS A 322 2.48 28.70 25.18
N THR A 323 2.08 28.86 26.44
CA THR A 323 0.95 28.11 26.98
C THR A 323 -0.37 28.77 26.58
N VAL A 324 -1.32 27.96 26.11
CA VAL A 324 -2.68 28.34 25.74
C VAL A 324 -3.67 27.33 26.33
N SER A 325 -4.95 27.69 26.44
CA SER A 325 -6.00 26.74 26.82
C SER A 325 -6.62 26.08 25.59
N HIS A 326 -6.77 24.76 25.64
CA HIS A 326 -7.50 23.97 24.66
C HIS A 326 -8.94 24.51 24.55
N LYS A 327 -9.39 24.85 23.34
CA LYS A 327 -10.67 25.57 23.12
C LYS A 327 -11.91 24.77 23.51
N LYS A 328 -11.84 23.43 23.49
CA LYS A 328 -12.93 22.53 23.94
C LYS A 328 -12.82 22.06 25.38
N SER A 329 -11.70 21.45 25.77
CA SER A 329 -11.55 20.84 27.10
C SER A 329 -11.00 21.78 28.18
N GLY A 330 -10.49 22.97 27.80
CA GLY A 330 -9.91 23.93 28.74
C GLY A 330 -8.52 23.56 29.28
N ILE A 331 -8.02 22.35 28.99
CA ILE A 331 -6.70 21.91 29.45
C ILE A 331 -5.59 22.81 28.89
N LYS A 332 -4.50 22.97 29.64
CA LYS A 332 -3.34 23.72 29.16
C LYS A 332 -2.62 22.95 28.05
N LEU A 333 -2.24 23.67 27.00
CA LEU A 333 -1.43 23.18 25.89
C LEU A 333 -0.23 24.11 25.69
N ASN A 334 0.89 23.55 25.27
CA ASN A 334 2.01 24.28 24.71
C ASN A 334 1.82 24.42 23.21
N LYS A 335 1.61 25.66 22.76
CA LYS A 335 1.62 26.04 21.36
C LYS A 335 3.06 26.29 20.94
N ILE A 336 3.52 25.57 19.93
CA ILE A 336 4.94 25.44 19.57
C ILE A 336 5.13 25.85 18.11
N TYR A 337 6.11 26.71 17.87
CA TYR A 337 6.55 27.15 16.55
C TYR A 337 8.02 26.77 16.39
N ILE A 338 8.36 26.10 15.29
CA ILE A 338 9.73 25.67 14.99
C ILE A 338 10.16 26.31 13.68
N TYR A 339 11.25 27.04 13.71
CA TYR A 339 11.86 27.69 12.54
C TYR A 339 13.27 27.15 12.32
N ASP A 340 13.59 26.87 11.07
CA ASP A 340 14.92 26.48 10.63
C ASP A 340 15.67 27.74 10.19
N GLU A 341 16.64 28.16 11.00
CA GLU A 341 17.47 29.33 10.73
C GLU A 341 18.47 29.06 9.59
N THR A 342 18.87 27.80 9.38
CA THR A 342 19.77 27.40 8.31
C THR A 342 19.09 27.51 6.95
N GLU A 343 17.85 27.04 6.84
CA GLU A 343 17.07 27.10 5.59
C GLU A 343 16.14 28.32 5.50
N ARG A 344 16.06 29.12 6.57
CA ARG A 344 15.19 30.31 6.70
C ARG A 344 13.70 30.01 6.46
N LYS A 345 13.20 28.89 7.00
CA LYS A 345 11.81 28.49 6.81
C LYS A 345 11.15 27.93 8.06
N VAL A 346 9.83 28.04 8.12
CA VAL A 346 9.05 27.38 9.18
C VAL A 346 9.09 25.88 8.96
N VAL A 347 9.43 25.14 10.02
CA VAL A 347 9.47 23.67 10.01
C VAL A 347 8.12 23.11 10.40
N ALA A 348 7.54 23.62 11.48
CA ALA A 348 6.32 23.06 12.02
C ALA A 348 5.60 24.00 13.01
N HIS A 349 4.31 23.74 13.14
CA HIS A 349 3.44 24.28 14.18
C HIS A 349 2.73 23.13 14.89
N TYR A 350 2.87 23.08 16.22
CA TYR A 350 2.24 22.03 17.02
C TYR A 350 1.50 22.61 18.22
N LYS A 351 0.55 21.83 18.73
CA LYS A 351 0.00 21.98 20.08
C LYS A 351 0.19 20.65 20.81
N LEU A 352 0.78 20.68 22.00
CA LEU A 352 1.05 19.49 22.81
C LEU A 352 0.64 19.75 24.26
N THR A 353 0.21 18.73 24.99
CA THR A 353 0.08 18.86 26.46
C THR A 353 1.47 19.11 27.09
N PRO A 354 1.57 19.81 28.24
CA PRO A 354 2.86 20.21 28.80
C PRO A 354 3.85 19.07 29.07
N SER A 355 3.33 17.90 29.46
CA SER A 355 4.10 16.68 29.75
C SER A 355 4.45 15.85 28.50
N THR A 356 3.84 16.14 27.35
CA THR A 356 4.10 15.41 26.10
C THR A 356 5.44 15.82 25.51
N GLN A 357 6.26 14.84 25.15
CA GLN A 357 7.63 15.08 24.71
C GLN A 357 7.70 15.62 23.28
N LEU A 358 8.46 16.69 23.10
CA LEU A 358 8.98 17.13 21.81
C LEU A 358 10.46 16.73 21.70
N ILE A 359 10.83 15.99 20.67
CA ILE A 359 12.22 15.60 20.39
C ILE A 359 12.72 16.39 19.18
N ILE A 360 13.79 17.15 19.36
CA ILE A 360 14.48 17.89 18.30
C ILE A 360 15.79 17.20 17.97
N ASN A 361 15.94 16.70 16.75
CA ASN A 361 17.18 16.13 16.24
C ASN A 361 17.81 17.11 15.24
N ALA A 362 18.96 17.67 15.62
CA ALA A 362 19.78 18.57 14.83
C ALA A 362 21.24 18.07 14.82
N ASN A 363 21.45 16.76 14.68
CA ASN A 363 22.78 16.18 14.72
C ASN A 363 23.54 16.47 13.42
N GLY A 364 24.87 16.58 13.50
CA GLY A 364 25.73 16.57 12.32
C GLY A 364 25.76 15.19 11.66
N GLY A 365 25.90 15.16 10.35
CA GLY A 365 26.05 13.93 9.58
C GLY A 365 27.46 13.36 9.72
N ASN A 366 27.59 12.04 9.65
CA ASN A 366 28.91 11.39 9.72
C ASN A 366 29.71 11.63 8.43
N GLY A 367 31.04 11.62 8.52
CA GLY A 367 31.91 11.62 7.35
C GLY A 367 31.95 10.26 6.66
N GLN A 368 32.16 10.26 5.34
CA GLN A 368 32.32 9.04 4.56
C GLN A 368 33.66 8.36 4.87
N TRP A 369 33.72 7.04 4.79
CA TRP A 369 34.99 6.31 4.84
C TRP A 369 35.91 6.68 3.67
N GLY A 370 37.22 6.60 3.89
CA GLY A 370 38.21 6.70 2.82
C GLY A 370 38.30 5.41 2.01
N SER A 371 38.70 5.52 0.74
CA SER A 371 38.97 4.36 -0.12
C SER A 371 40.22 3.62 0.34
N ASP A 372 40.21 2.30 0.23
CA ASP A 372 41.43 1.50 0.39
C ASP A 372 42.41 1.75 -0.78
N GLY A 373 43.70 1.61 -0.51
CA GLY A 373 44.73 1.58 -1.56
C GLY A 373 44.49 0.41 -2.50
N THR A 374 44.66 0.64 -3.81
CA THR A 374 44.15 -0.29 -4.83
C THR A 374 45.24 -1.06 -5.57
N SER A 375 46.49 -0.61 -5.51
CA SER A 375 47.61 -1.25 -6.23
C SER A 375 48.97 -0.86 -5.66
N GLY A 376 50.05 -1.48 -6.15
CA GLY A 376 51.41 -1.08 -5.81
C GLY A 376 51.77 0.36 -6.20
N SER A 377 51.16 0.90 -7.27
CA SER A 377 51.34 2.29 -7.71
C SER A 377 50.43 3.29 -7.00
N PHE A 378 49.37 2.80 -6.35
CA PHE A 378 48.46 3.58 -5.51
C PHE A 378 48.27 2.87 -4.16
N PRO A 379 49.35 2.72 -3.36
CA PRO A 379 49.34 1.81 -2.22
C PRO A 379 48.71 2.42 -0.95
N ASN A 380 48.43 3.72 -0.96
CA ASN A 380 47.93 4.46 0.19
C ASN A 380 46.40 4.44 0.23
N GLY A 381 45.84 4.30 1.43
CA GLY A 381 44.40 4.50 1.65
C GLY A 381 44.07 5.98 1.85
N ASP A 382 42.88 6.39 1.43
CA ASP A 382 42.42 7.78 1.58
C ASP A 382 42.02 8.07 3.03
N LYS A 383 42.20 9.32 3.45
CA LYS A 383 41.70 9.82 4.74
C LYS A 383 40.17 9.75 4.77
N GLY A 384 39.54 9.40 5.88
CA GLY A 384 38.09 9.48 6.00
C GLY A 384 37.57 10.93 6.09
N GLY A 385 36.35 11.16 5.60
CA GLY A 385 35.70 12.46 5.64
C GLY A 385 35.42 12.93 7.07
N ALA A 386 35.41 14.24 7.30
CA ALA A 386 35.05 14.79 8.60
C ALA A 386 33.55 14.66 8.88
N GLY A 387 33.18 14.49 10.14
CA GLY A 387 31.80 14.62 10.59
C GLY A 387 31.36 16.08 10.63
N GLY A 388 30.11 16.34 10.29
CA GLY A 388 29.52 17.67 10.37
C GLY A 388 29.25 18.11 11.82
N ARG A 389 29.19 19.41 12.05
CA ARG A 389 28.85 19.99 13.36
C ARG A 389 27.36 19.75 13.67
N GLY A 390 27.00 19.55 14.93
CA GLY A 390 25.61 19.61 15.37
C GLY A 390 25.04 21.03 15.30
N GLY A 391 23.76 21.15 14.98
CA GLY A 391 23.07 22.44 14.87
C GLY A 391 22.79 23.08 16.23
N ASP A 392 22.81 24.41 16.27
CA ASP A 392 22.46 25.14 17.48
C ASP A 392 20.92 25.18 17.64
N VAL A 393 20.40 24.96 18.84
CA VAL A 393 18.95 24.98 19.10
C VAL A 393 18.63 26.02 20.16
N THR A 394 17.88 27.06 19.78
CA THR A 394 17.42 28.11 20.67
C THR A 394 15.96 27.88 21.05
N ILE A 395 15.69 27.71 22.34
CA ILE A 395 14.35 27.54 22.91
C ILE A 395 13.93 28.85 23.56
N ILE A 396 12.88 29.49 23.05
CA ILE A 396 12.30 30.72 23.59
C ILE A 396 10.97 30.40 24.26
N LYS A 397 10.93 30.43 25.59
CA LYS A 397 9.74 30.17 26.40
C LYS A 397 9.07 31.50 26.76
N ASP A 398 7.79 31.62 26.42
CA ASP A 398 6.94 32.67 26.97
C ASP A 398 6.84 32.52 28.50
N PRO A 399 6.73 33.63 29.28
CA PRO A 399 6.56 33.54 30.73
C PRO A 399 5.35 32.70 31.18
N SER A 400 4.33 32.54 30.34
CA SER A 400 3.18 31.64 30.61
C SER A 400 3.53 30.15 30.67
N VAL A 401 4.70 29.74 30.16
CA VAL A 401 5.10 28.34 30.06
C VAL A 401 5.71 27.86 31.38
N THR A 402 4.92 27.10 32.14
CA THR A 402 5.36 26.49 33.41
C THR A 402 6.10 25.18 33.20
N GLU A 403 5.69 24.38 32.22
CA GLU A 403 6.27 23.08 31.90
C GLU A 403 6.38 22.93 30.39
N PHE A 404 7.51 22.38 29.93
CA PHE A 404 7.72 22.04 28.52
C PHE A 404 8.70 20.87 28.43
N ASN A 405 8.16 19.68 28.19
CA ASN A 405 8.94 18.46 28.00
C ASN A 405 9.59 18.44 26.62
N ILE A 406 10.87 18.82 26.55
CA ILE A 406 11.66 18.85 25.31
C ILE A 406 13.00 18.13 25.48
N THR A 407 13.38 17.34 24.48
CA THR A 407 14.69 16.71 24.36
C THR A 407 15.37 17.20 23.10
N VAL A 408 16.63 17.64 23.21
CA VAL A 408 17.42 18.15 22.08
C VAL A 408 18.65 17.27 21.86
N ASN A 409 18.74 16.70 20.67
CA ASN A 409 19.86 15.90 20.19
C ASN A 409 20.59 16.69 19.11
N ASN A 410 21.72 17.30 19.45
CA ASN A 410 22.51 18.14 18.55
C ASN A 410 24.00 17.77 18.58
N ASN A 411 24.30 16.47 18.61
CA ASN A 411 25.66 15.97 18.59
C ASN A 411 26.32 16.23 17.23
N GLY A 412 27.65 16.39 17.22
CA GLY A 412 28.39 16.36 15.99
C GLY A 412 28.44 14.95 15.39
N GLY A 413 28.58 14.87 14.07
CA GLY A 413 28.77 13.63 13.36
C GLY A 413 30.15 13.03 13.64
N LYS A 414 30.26 11.71 13.53
CA LYS A 414 31.55 11.01 13.61
C LYS A 414 32.34 11.23 12.32
N GLY A 415 33.66 11.34 12.44
CA GLY A 415 34.53 11.24 11.27
C GLY A 415 34.52 9.83 10.66
N GLY A 416 34.63 9.75 9.35
CA GLY A 416 34.76 8.48 8.64
C GLY A 416 36.12 7.85 8.92
N SER A 417 36.19 6.52 8.98
CA SER A 417 37.47 5.81 9.07
C SER A 417 38.30 6.03 7.80
N GLY A 418 39.62 6.11 7.93
CA GLY A 418 40.50 6.11 6.77
C GLY A 418 40.59 4.71 6.13
N GLY A 419 40.90 4.70 4.84
CA GLY A 419 41.07 3.46 4.08
C GLY A 419 42.37 2.75 4.44
N LYS A 420 42.42 1.45 4.20
CA LYS A 420 43.59 0.61 4.46
C LYS A 420 44.64 0.81 3.37
N ARG A 421 45.92 0.66 3.74
CA ARG A 421 47.01 0.52 2.77
C ARG A 421 46.91 -0.80 2.00
N TYR A 422 47.34 -0.79 0.74
CA TYR A 422 47.38 -1.97 -0.13
C TYR A 422 48.51 -2.93 0.25
N ASN A 423 49.71 -2.41 0.54
CA ASN A 423 50.88 -3.20 0.89
C ASN A 423 51.74 -2.48 1.96
N VAL A 424 52.84 -3.11 2.38
CA VAL A 424 53.71 -2.60 3.46
C VAL A 424 54.35 -1.24 3.16
N ASN A 425 54.50 -0.90 1.88
CA ASN A 425 55.05 0.38 1.43
C ASN A 425 54.00 1.50 1.39
N GLY A 426 52.72 1.16 1.56
CA GLY A 426 51.63 2.13 1.66
C GLY A 426 51.37 2.61 3.07
N THR A 427 50.61 3.71 3.18
CA THR A 427 50.10 4.26 4.44
C THR A 427 48.60 4.12 4.54
N SER A 428 48.09 3.70 5.70
CA SER A 428 46.65 3.74 5.97
C SER A 428 46.19 5.19 6.08
N GLY A 429 45.00 5.47 5.54
CA GLY A 429 44.36 6.76 5.70
C GLY A 429 44.03 7.06 7.15
N ALA A 430 44.11 8.34 7.52
CA ALA A 430 43.69 8.78 8.85
C ALA A 430 42.16 8.78 8.98
N THR A 431 41.65 8.59 10.20
CA THR A 431 40.24 8.83 10.53
C THR A 431 39.93 10.33 10.41
N GLY A 432 38.77 10.65 9.85
CA GLY A 432 38.25 12.02 9.80
C GLY A 432 38.00 12.58 11.20
N ALA A 433 38.02 13.91 11.31
CA ALA A 433 37.67 14.56 12.58
C ALA A 433 36.18 14.39 12.88
N SER A 434 35.83 14.20 14.15
CA SER A 434 34.44 14.31 14.60
C SER A 434 33.99 15.76 14.62
N GLY A 435 32.74 16.01 14.26
CA GLY A 435 32.14 17.34 14.36
C GLY A 435 31.92 17.75 15.81
N ALA A 436 31.94 19.06 16.07
CA ALA A 436 31.59 19.59 17.37
C ALA A 436 30.09 19.44 17.65
N LYS A 437 29.74 19.32 18.93
CA LYS A 437 28.35 19.38 19.39
C LYS A 437 27.80 20.79 19.20
N GLY A 438 26.53 20.91 18.82
CA GLY A 438 25.82 22.17 18.81
C GLY A 438 25.50 22.68 20.21
N THR A 439 25.10 23.94 20.33
CA THR A 439 24.67 24.54 21.59
C THR A 439 23.15 24.42 21.74
N THR A 440 22.68 24.28 22.99
CA THR A 440 21.25 24.41 23.30
C THR A 440 21.07 25.55 24.27
N THR A 441 20.38 26.60 23.83
CA THR A 441 20.17 27.82 24.62
C THR A 441 18.70 27.95 24.95
N THR A 442 18.36 28.14 26.23
CA THR A 442 16.98 28.42 26.65
C THR A 442 16.86 29.86 27.14
N GLN A 443 15.85 30.58 26.65
CA GLN A 443 15.56 31.96 27.01
C GLN A 443 14.11 32.10 27.46
N LYS A 444 13.85 32.99 28.42
CA LYS A 444 12.49 33.42 28.77
C LYS A 444 12.23 34.80 28.18
N LYS A 445 11.29 34.90 27.24
CA LYS A 445 10.91 36.14 26.55
C LYS A 445 9.44 36.06 26.16
N THR A 446 8.72 37.17 26.18
CA THR A 446 7.35 37.22 25.66
C THR A 446 7.32 36.82 24.20
N VAL A 447 6.44 35.86 23.87
CA VAL A 447 6.27 35.34 22.50
C VAL A 447 4.86 35.63 22.01
N GLN A 448 4.76 36.08 20.76
CA GLN A 448 3.51 36.11 20.01
C GLN A 448 3.51 34.96 18.99
N LEU A 449 2.49 34.11 19.06
CA LEU A 449 2.26 32.99 18.13
C LEU A 449 0.85 33.13 17.57
N ASN A 450 0.71 33.47 16.28
CA ASN A 450 -0.56 33.91 15.68
C ASN A 450 -1.28 32.84 14.84
N PHE A 451 -0.96 31.56 15.01
CA PHE A 451 -1.54 30.46 14.22
C PHE A 451 -2.62 29.62 14.89
#